data_AF-A0A7I8W0W4-F1
#
_entry.id   AF-A0A7I8W0W4-F1
#
_cell.length_a   1.000
_cell.length_b   1.000
_cell.length_c   1.000
_cell.angle_alpha   90.00
_cell.angle_beta   90.00
_cell.angle_gamma   90.00
#
_symmetry.space_group_name_H-M   'P 1'
#
loop_
_entity.id
_entity.type
_entity.pdbx_description
1 polymer ?
#
loop_
_entity_poly.entity_id
_entity_poly.type
_entity_poly.pdbx_seq_one_letter_code
_entity_poly.pdbx_strand_id
1 'polypeptide(L)'
;MRKLKLKEDGICRIFFSSPFNGMEEERELAKKFWPKIQAFCNFNGIQFRAVDMRWGITTQNVAEAKVIDICLQECSRSDIFIGFYGQRYGWHGVNDRDLQENFERSKIRFPWINSYRDRSITELEFIAGHLNCPGAIPACICFRDISYDNEKYEKAKNDGNNEKMKAFSVESANVKVRLQDLKKRVTETRDKTIGIHMSYKTPLEGVEFMSSSILRYLSENVCKEHTKLSPRELSLCHHDNYATAKSKSFFGRKDILKRLFNTKKNVVLTGEAGCGKSAIIATWRKMLEIPSILNTIIISHFVECKDKMSAYHILERVNLELLLAMQSKGYDIGKGFIRNGSNLEDHMRELLSMLDKLKTRDENCVIIIDGLNRIAKKEQTAKTLGCIPNFQLKNLQIILATLSSDTENIEELKMRGYEEIKVPPLDEVSKLNMCLVCVN
;
A
#
# COMPACT_ATOMS: atom_id res chain seq x y z
N MET A 1 -7.57 -4.38 -25.09
CA MET A 1 -6.36 -4.10 -24.28
C MET A 1 -6.16 -5.23 -23.30
N ARG A 2 -4.93 -5.74 -23.15
CA ARG A 2 -4.63 -6.84 -22.22
C ARG A 2 -4.71 -6.29 -20.79
N LYS A 3 -5.68 -6.77 -19.99
CA LYS A 3 -5.72 -6.51 -18.54
C LYS A 3 -4.41 -7.00 -17.93
N LEU A 4 -3.79 -6.19 -17.07
CA LEU A 4 -2.63 -6.62 -16.29
C LEU A 4 -3.05 -7.85 -15.48
N LYS A 5 -2.47 -9.01 -15.80
CA LYS A 5 -2.65 -10.21 -15.00
C LYS A 5 -1.61 -10.17 -13.88
N LEU A 6 -2.06 -9.78 -12.69
CA LEU A 6 -1.22 -9.83 -11.50
C LEU A 6 -0.80 -11.28 -11.25
N LYS A 7 0.45 -11.49 -10.85
CA LYS A 7 1.01 -12.81 -10.52
C LYS A 7 0.31 -13.41 -9.31
N GLU A 8 -0.08 -12.57 -8.36
CA GLU A 8 -0.91 -12.93 -7.21
C GLU A 8 -2.21 -12.14 -7.22
N ASP A 9 -3.32 -12.82 -6.96
CA ASP A 9 -4.63 -12.20 -7.12
C ASP A 9 -4.80 -10.98 -6.21
N GLY A 10 -5.02 -9.83 -6.82
CA GLY A 10 -5.22 -8.52 -6.18
C GLY A 10 -4.07 -8.00 -5.33
N ILE A 11 -2.84 -8.45 -5.59
CA ILE A 11 -1.64 -7.81 -5.05
C ILE A 11 -0.78 -7.36 -6.24
N CYS A 12 -0.47 -6.06 -6.28
CA CYS A 12 0.46 -5.48 -7.25
C CYS A 12 1.81 -5.25 -6.56
N ARG A 13 2.77 -6.11 -6.86
CA ARG A 13 4.15 -6.05 -6.40
C ARG A 13 5.00 -5.25 -7.35
N ILE A 14 5.72 -4.24 -6.83
CA ILE A 14 6.66 -3.44 -7.62
C ILE A 14 8.05 -3.63 -7.04
N PHE A 15 8.97 -4.17 -7.84
CA PHE A 15 10.37 -4.34 -7.50
C PHE A 15 11.14 -3.06 -7.80
N PHE A 16 11.80 -2.50 -6.80
CA PHE A 16 12.66 -1.33 -6.97
C PHE A 16 14.12 -1.76 -6.91
N SER A 17 14.83 -1.64 -8.03
CA SER A 17 16.25 -1.97 -8.25
C SER A 17 17.10 -0.70 -8.38
N SER A 18 18.26 -0.69 -7.72
CA SER A 18 19.30 0.33 -7.88
C SER A 18 20.58 -0.12 -7.17
N PRO A 19 21.77 0.36 -7.58
CA PRO A 19 22.99 0.09 -6.83
C PRO A 19 22.85 0.60 -5.39
N PHE A 20 23.42 -0.14 -4.43
CA PHE A 20 23.62 0.36 -3.06
C PHE A 20 24.61 1.53 -3.06
N ASN A 21 24.54 2.45 -2.09
CA ASN A 21 25.48 3.56 -1.91
C ASN A 21 25.61 4.50 -3.13
N GLY A 22 24.83 5.57 -3.16
CA GLY A 22 24.80 6.57 -4.24
C GLY A 22 23.42 6.79 -4.85
N MET A 23 22.38 6.10 -4.38
CA MET A 23 20.99 6.21 -4.88
C MET A 23 19.97 6.35 -3.73
N GLU A 24 20.43 6.78 -2.54
CA GLU A 24 19.60 6.93 -1.35
C GLU A 24 18.55 8.01 -1.54
N GLU A 25 18.89 9.11 -2.21
CA GLU A 25 17.97 10.23 -2.45
C GLU A 25 16.78 9.79 -3.31
N GLU A 26 16.99 9.07 -4.43
CA GLU A 26 15.92 8.53 -5.25
C GLU A 26 15.03 7.56 -4.47
N ARG A 27 15.61 6.70 -3.63
CA ARG A 27 14.87 5.71 -2.86
C ARG A 27 13.99 6.35 -1.79
N GLU A 28 14.54 7.29 -1.02
CA GLU A 28 13.77 8.01 -0.01
C GLU A 28 12.70 8.90 -0.63
N LEU A 29 12.96 9.48 -1.80
CA LEU A 29 11.93 10.18 -2.57
C LEU A 29 10.86 9.22 -3.07
N ALA A 30 11.22 8.08 -3.67
CA ALA A 30 10.25 7.09 -4.16
C ALA A 30 9.28 6.62 -3.06
N LYS A 31 9.77 6.45 -1.83
CA LYS A 31 8.92 6.15 -0.65
C LYS A 31 7.86 7.20 -0.38
N LYS A 32 8.17 8.48 -0.58
CA LYS A 32 7.19 9.57 -0.44
C LYS A 32 6.08 9.49 -1.51
N PHE A 33 6.32 8.81 -2.63
CA PHE A 33 5.33 8.58 -3.68
C PHE A 33 4.56 7.26 -3.54
N TRP A 34 5.08 6.27 -2.80
CA TRP A 34 4.37 5.02 -2.51
C TRP A 34 2.92 5.19 -2.01
N PRO A 35 2.60 6.17 -1.12
CA PRO A 35 1.21 6.41 -0.72
C PRO A 35 0.27 6.73 -1.89
N LYS A 36 0.74 7.41 -2.93
CA LYS A 36 -0.07 7.71 -4.12
C LYS A 36 -0.36 6.45 -4.93
N ILE A 37 0.66 5.61 -5.14
CA ILE A 37 0.50 4.31 -5.81
C ILE A 37 -0.43 3.40 -4.99
N GLN A 38 -0.24 3.36 -3.67
CA GLN A 38 -1.10 2.61 -2.76
C GLN A 38 -2.56 3.08 -2.82
N ALA A 39 -2.81 4.39 -2.83
CA ALA A 39 -4.15 4.94 -2.95
C ALA A 39 -4.81 4.50 -4.26
N PHE A 40 -4.08 4.58 -5.39
CA PHE A 40 -4.55 4.11 -6.69
C PHE A 40 -4.87 2.61 -6.69
N CYS A 41 -3.98 1.78 -6.14
CA CYS A 41 -4.21 0.34 -6.07
C CYS A 41 -5.41 0.02 -5.18
N ASN A 42 -5.49 0.62 -3.98
CA ASN A 42 -6.59 0.42 -3.04
C ASN A 42 -7.93 0.81 -3.67
N PHE A 43 -7.96 1.91 -4.42
CA PHE A 43 -9.13 2.36 -5.18
C PHE A 43 -9.64 1.27 -6.13
N ASN A 44 -8.73 0.50 -6.74
CA ASN A 44 -9.03 -0.59 -7.67
C ASN A 44 -9.16 -1.98 -7.00
N GLY A 45 -9.13 -2.05 -5.66
CA GLY A 45 -9.28 -3.29 -4.89
C GLY A 45 -8.02 -4.15 -4.88
N ILE A 46 -6.88 -3.52 -5.14
CA ILE A 46 -5.57 -4.15 -5.23
C ILE A 46 -4.70 -3.64 -4.11
N GLN A 47 -3.98 -4.53 -3.46
CA GLN A 47 -2.97 -4.15 -2.50
C GLN A 47 -1.67 -3.83 -3.23
N PHE A 48 -1.15 -2.62 -3.07
CA PHE A 48 0.23 -2.30 -3.47
C PHE A 48 1.23 -2.92 -2.49
N ARG A 49 2.33 -3.47 -3.02
CA ARG A 49 3.47 -3.93 -2.24
C ARG A 49 4.76 -3.45 -2.89
N ALA A 50 5.48 -2.57 -2.21
CA ALA A 50 6.83 -2.18 -2.58
C ALA A 50 7.82 -3.26 -2.15
N VAL A 51 8.67 -3.69 -3.08
CA VAL A 51 9.78 -4.60 -2.81
C VAL A 51 11.07 -3.81 -2.95
N ASP A 52 11.70 -3.48 -1.81
CA ASP A 52 12.95 -2.74 -1.73
C ASP A 52 13.99 -3.55 -0.95
N MET A 53 14.95 -4.12 -1.68
CA MET A 53 15.95 -5.02 -1.11
C MET A 53 16.95 -4.34 -0.18
N ARG A 54 17.02 -2.99 -0.16
CA ARG A 54 17.84 -2.27 0.82
C ARG A 54 17.36 -2.47 2.26
N TRP A 55 16.09 -2.87 2.42
CA TRP A 55 15.43 -3.08 3.71
C TRP A 55 15.10 -4.57 3.95
N GLY A 56 15.17 -5.41 2.92
CA GLY A 56 14.83 -6.83 2.95
C GLY A 56 16.01 -7.78 3.15
N ILE A 57 17.25 -7.32 3.01
CA ILE A 57 18.45 -8.14 3.21
C ILE A 57 18.95 -7.97 4.65
N THR A 58 18.93 -9.05 5.43
CA THR A 58 19.45 -9.08 6.80
C THR A 58 20.96 -9.41 6.82
N THR A 59 21.62 -9.15 7.95
CA THR A 59 23.01 -9.59 8.18
C THR A 59 23.18 -11.10 8.04
N GLN A 60 22.16 -11.87 8.47
CA GLN A 60 22.12 -13.31 8.27
C GLN A 60 22.05 -13.69 6.79
N ASN A 61 21.23 -13.00 5.99
CA ASN A 61 21.15 -13.26 4.54
C ASN A 61 22.50 -13.02 3.85
N VAL A 62 23.26 -12.01 4.29
CA VAL A 62 24.62 -11.75 3.81
C VAL A 62 25.57 -12.87 4.23
N ALA A 63 25.57 -13.25 5.52
CA ALA A 63 26.43 -14.31 6.05
C ALA A 63 26.16 -15.67 5.40
N GLU A 64 24.93 -15.92 4.94
CA GLU A 64 24.54 -17.14 4.24
C GLU A 64 24.66 -17.02 2.70
N ALA A 65 25.24 -15.94 2.16
CA ALA A 65 25.38 -15.73 0.71
C ALA A 65 24.06 -15.87 -0.09
N LYS A 66 22.96 -15.37 0.46
CA LYS A 66 21.60 -15.44 -0.12
C LYS A 66 21.17 -14.19 -0.87
N VAL A 67 22.05 -13.18 -1.01
CA VAL A 67 21.68 -11.86 -1.53
C VAL A 67 21.15 -11.95 -2.97
N ILE A 68 21.91 -12.56 -3.89
CA ILE A 68 21.48 -12.71 -5.30
C ILE A 68 20.19 -13.53 -5.39
N ASP A 69 20.12 -14.67 -4.67
CA ASP A 69 18.97 -15.57 -4.68
C ASP A 69 17.68 -14.85 -4.26
N ILE A 70 17.73 -14.08 -3.15
CA ILE A 70 16.58 -13.32 -2.67
C ILE A 70 16.20 -12.21 -3.67
N CYS A 71 17.16 -11.41 -4.15
CA CYS A 71 16.89 -10.34 -5.12
C CYS A 71 16.19 -10.87 -6.38
N LEU A 72 16.69 -11.97 -6.95
CA LEU A 72 16.13 -12.54 -8.18
C LEU A 72 14.78 -13.23 -7.95
N GLN A 73 14.57 -13.88 -6.80
CA GLN A 73 13.26 -14.42 -6.43
C GLN A 73 12.22 -13.30 -6.30
N GLU A 74 12.54 -12.26 -5.53
CA GLU A 74 11.64 -11.11 -5.33
C GLU A 74 11.34 -10.35 -6.63
N CYS A 75 12.33 -10.21 -7.50
CA CYS A 75 12.14 -9.68 -8.85
C CYS A 75 11.20 -10.57 -9.67
N SER A 76 11.40 -11.90 -9.65
CA SER A 76 10.59 -12.86 -10.41
C SER A 76 9.12 -12.90 -9.97
N ARG A 77 8.81 -12.54 -8.73
CA ARG A 77 7.45 -12.46 -8.18
C ARG A 77 6.76 -11.12 -8.41
N SER A 78 7.49 -10.12 -8.86
CA SER A 78 6.98 -8.76 -9.00
C SER A 78 6.23 -8.57 -10.33
N ASP A 79 5.19 -7.74 -10.29
CA ASP A 79 4.34 -7.41 -11.44
C ASP A 79 4.92 -6.26 -12.27
N ILE A 80 5.74 -5.41 -11.65
CA ILE A 80 6.40 -4.26 -12.29
C ILE A 80 7.84 -4.20 -11.80
N PHE A 81 8.77 -3.93 -12.71
CA PHE A 81 10.18 -3.69 -12.42
C PHE A 81 10.53 -2.21 -12.55
N ILE A 82 11.20 -1.65 -11.55
CA ILE A 82 11.67 -0.26 -11.54
C ILE A 82 13.19 -0.28 -11.37
N GLY A 83 13.92 0.33 -12.28
CA GLY A 83 15.38 0.41 -12.23
C GLY A 83 15.87 1.85 -12.15
N PHE A 84 16.66 2.19 -11.13
CA PHE A 84 17.40 3.45 -11.05
C PHE A 84 18.91 3.20 -11.09
N TYR A 85 19.65 4.02 -11.82
CA TYR A 85 21.10 3.86 -11.94
C TYR A 85 21.86 5.20 -12.06
N GLY A 86 22.93 5.37 -11.29
CA GLY A 86 23.90 6.48 -11.38
C GLY A 86 25.23 6.05 -12.01
N GLN A 87 26.36 6.66 -11.62
CA GLN A 87 27.70 6.27 -12.06
C GLN A 87 28.26 5.01 -11.38
N ARG A 88 27.92 4.79 -10.11
CA ARG A 88 28.38 3.61 -9.37
C ARG A 88 27.75 2.35 -9.93
N TYR A 89 28.56 1.37 -10.33
CA TYR A 89 28.09 0.14 -10.93
C TYR A 89 27.53 -0.87 -9.94
N GLY A 90 28.01 -0.91 -8.71
CA GLY A 90 27.44 -1.78 -7.68
C GLY A 90 28.44 -2.80 -7.11
N TRP A 91 27.95 -3.76 -6.33
CA TRP A 91 28.78 -4.88 -5.88
C TRP A 91 28.98 -5.87 -7.04
N HIS A 92 30.21 -6.02 -7.50
CA HIS A 92 30.59 -6.77 -8.71
C HIS A 92 32.03 -7.28 -8.63
N GLY A 93 32.39 -8.23 -9.49
CA GLY A 93 33.78 -8.65 -9.71
C GLY A 93 34.02 -10.14 -9.48
N VAL A 94 34.83 -10.74 -10.35
CA VAL A 94 35.17 -12.18 -10.29
C VAL A 94 36.09 -12.54 -9.13
N ASN A 95 36.82 -11.56 -8.59
CA ASN A 95 37.77 -11.74 -7.50
C ASN A 95 37.14 -11.48 -6.11
N ASP A 96 35.87 -11.06 -6.05
CA ASP A 96 35.16 -10.86 -4.80
C ASP A 96 34.60 -12.21 -4.33
N ARG A 97 35.22 -12.76 -3.27
CA ARG A 97 34.89 -14.09 -2.75
C ARG A 97 33.43 -14.21 -2.32
N ASP A 98 32.93 -13.21 -1.58
CA ASP A 98 31.58 -13.22 -1.03
C ASP A 98 30.54 -13.14 -2.16
N LEU A 99 30.83 -12.36 -3.20
CA LEU A 99 29.98 -12.28 -4.38
C LEU A 99 29.97 -13.61 -5.14
N GLN A 100 31.14 -14.23 -5.34
CA GLN A 100 31.22 -15.52 -6.03
C GLN A 100 30.48 -16.62 -5.25
N GLU A 101 30.52 -16.61 -3.92
CA GLU A 101 29.72 -17.51 -3.09
C GLU A 101 28.20 -17.31 -3.31
N ASN A 102 27.76 -16.05 -3.43
CA ASN A 102 26.37 -15.76 -3.80
C ASN A 102 26.00 -16.31 -5.18
N PHE A 103 26.90 -16.23 -6.18
CA PHE A 103 26.70 -16.85 -7.48
C PHE A 103 26.63 -18.38 -7.39
N GLU A 104 27.52 -19.02 -6.63
CA GLU A 104 27.52 -20.47 -6.42
C GLU A 104 26.23 -20.98 -5.81
N ARG A 105 25.67 -20.24 -4.85
CA ARG A 105 24.40 -20.58 -4.23
C ARG A 105 23.21 -20.35 -5.16
N SER A 106 23.18 -19.19 -5.82
CA SER A 106 22.02 -18.73 -6.59
C SER A 106 21.89 -19.43 -7.95
N LYS A 107 22.99 -19.95 -8.52
CA LYS A 107 22.97 -20.64 -9.82
C LYS A 107 22.12 -21.92 -9.80
N ILE A 108 21.88 -22.50 -8.63
CA ILE A 108 21.03 -23.69 -8.46
C ILE A 108 19.60 -23.39 -8.93
N ARG A 109 19.07 -22.22 -8.57
CA ARG A 109 17.73 -21.76 -8.96
C ARG A 109 17.75 -20.95 -10.25
N PHE A 110 18.81 -20.20 -10.49
CA PHE A 110 18.96 -19.31 -11.64
C PHE A 110 20.22 -19.65 -12.46
N PRO A 111 20.27 -20.76 -13.22
CA PRO A 111 21.49 -21.19 -13.90
C PRO A 111 22.11 -20.16 -14.84
N TRP A 112 21.29 -19.30 -15.45
CA TRP A 112 21.70 -18.26 -16.39
C TRP A 112 22.70 -17.25 -15.81
N ILE A 113 22.72 -17.06 -14.48
CA ILE A 113 23.64 -16.09 -13.85
C ILE A 113 25.11 -16.48 -14.01
N ASN A 114 25.40 -17.76 -14.29
CA ASN A 114 26.77 -18.26 -14.45
C ASN A 114 27.51 -17.56 -15.60
N SER A 115 26.79 -17.06 -16.61
CA SER A 115 27.34 -16.28 -17.72
C SER A 115 27.65 -14.82 -17.36
N TYR A 116 27.31 -14.38 -16.15
CA TYR A 116 27.38 -12.98 -15.71
C TYR A 116 28.12 -12.80 -14.37
N ARG A 117 29.05 -13.70 -14.04
CA ARG A 117 29.80 -13.70 -12.76
C ARG A 117 30.61 -12.45 -12.46
N ASP A 118 30.89 -11.65 -13.48
CA ASP A 118 31.63 -10.40 -13.40
C ASP A 118 30.73 -9.16 -13.31
N ARG A 119 29.40 -9.35 -13.41
CA ARG A 119 28.39 -8.29 -13.37
C ARG A 119 27.97 -7.94 -11.96
N SER A 120 27.38 -6.75 -11.80
CA SER A 120 26.81 -6.34 -10.53
C SER A 120 25.47 -7.01 -10.26
N ILE A 121 25.10 -7.16 -8.99
CA ILE A 121 23.76 -7.65 -8.61
C ILE A 121 22.66 -6.81 -9.24
N THR A 122 22.82 -5.48 -9.28
CA THR A 122 21.84 -4.59 -9.91
C THR A 122 21.72 -4.86 -11.41
N GLU A 123 22.81 -5.14 -12.12
CA GLU A 123 22.70 -5.54 -13.52
C GLU A 123 21.98 -6.89 -13.68
N LEU A 124 22.20 -7.86 -12.78
CA LEU A 124 21.44 -9.12 -12.78
C LEU A 124 19.94 -8.86 -12.58
N GLU A 125 19.56 -7.92 -11.71
CA GLU A 125 18.16 -7.51 -11.52
C GLU A 125 17.57 -6.88 -12.80
N PHE A 126 18.32 -6.03 -13.52
CA PHE A 126 17.89 -5.48 -14.81
C PHE A 126 17.75 -6.57 -15.88
N ILE A 127 18.64 -7.56 -15.86
CA ILE A 127 18.58 -8.72 -16.74
C ILE A 127 17.32 -9.55 -16.46
N ALA A 128 17.07 -9.89 -15.19
CA ALA A 128 15.90 -10.68 -14.80
C ALA A 128 14.58 -9.91 -14.97
N GLY A 129 14.57 -8.62 -14.62
CA GLY A 129 13.39 -7.77 -14.60
C GLY A 129 12.97 -7.22 -15.95
N HIS A 130 13.86 -7.23 -16.95
CA HIS A 130 13.56 -6.73 -18.29
C HIS A 130 14.36 -7.41 -19.41
N LEU A 131 15.71 -7.43 -19.34
CA LEU A 131 16.53 -7.67 -20.54
C LEU A 131 16.55 -9.13 -21.02
N ASN A 132 16.29 -10.13 -20.17
CA ASN A 132 16.16 -11.53 -20.59
C ASN A 132 14.92 -11.77 -21.44
N CYS A 133 13.81 -11.09 -21.13
CA CYS A 133 12.56 -11.20 -21.87
C CYS A 133 11.87 -9.83 -21.93
N PRO A 134 12.35 -8.91 -22.80
CA PRO A 134 11.87 -7.54 -22.83
C PRO A 134 10.34 -7.45 -23.02
N GLY A 135 9.67 -6.69 -22.16
CA GLY A 135 8.22 -6.51 -22.16
C GLY A 135 7.41 -7.62 -21.47
N ALA A 136 8.04 -8.70 -21.01
CA ALA A 136 7.35 -9.74 -20.22
C ALA A 136 6.96 -9.23 -18.82
N ILE A 137 7.83 -8.40 -18.22
CA ILE A 137 7.54 -7.64 -17.01
C ILE A 137 7.52 -6.16 -17.40
N PRO A 138 6.44 -5.43 -17.13
CA PRO A 138 6.39 -3.97 -17.28
C PRO A 138 7.55 -3.31 -16.53
N ALA A 139 8.41 -2.59 -17.26
CA ALA A 139 9.62 -2.00 -16.70
C ALA A 139 9.66 -0.47 -16.85
N CYS A 140 9.98 0.25 -15.79
CA CYS A 140 10.35 1.68 -15.85
C CYS A 140 11.82 1.84 -15.44
N ILE A 141 12.64 2.41 -16.31
CA ILE A 141 14.09 2.47 -16.11
C ILE A 141 14.60 3.90 -16.23
N CYS A 142 15.32 4.36 -15.21
CA CYS A 142 15.80 5.72 -15.07
C CYS A 142 17.32 5.74 -14.83
N PHE A 143 18.05 6.46 -15.67
CA PHE A 143 19.48 6.74 -15.53
C PHE A 143 19.69 8.20 -15.15
N ARG A 144 20.49 8.42 -14.09
CA ARG A 144 20.88 9.74 -13.62
C ARG A 144 21.88 10.37 -14.57
N ASP A 145 21.74 11.68 -14.75
CA ASP A 145 22.71 12.48 -15.48
C ASP A 145 24.06 12.49 -14.76
N ILE A 146 25.14 12.36 -15.53
CA ILE A 146 26.50 12.35 -15.00
C ILE A 146 26.88 13.68 -14.34
N SER A 147 26.28 14.81 -14.74
CA SER A 147 26.57 16.11 -14.15
C SER A 147 26.24 16.15 -12.65
N TYR A 148 25.15 15.50 -12.24
CA TYR A 148 24.75 15.40 -10.84
C TYR A 148 25.80 14.62 -10.04
N ASP A 149 26.26 13.49 -10.57
CA ASP A 149 27.27 12.65 -9.92
C ASP A 149 28.63 13.36 -9.81
N ASN A 150 29.03 14.09 -10.85
CA ASN A 150 30.24 14.91 -10.84
C ASN A 150 30.17 16.01 -9.77
N GLU A 151 29.03 16.70 -9.63
CA GLU A 151 28.85 17.73 -8.60
C GLU A 151 28.95 17.13 -7.19
N LYS A 152 28.28 15.99 -6.96
CA LYS A 152 28.34 15.28 -5.67
C LYS A 152 29.75 14.77 -5.37
N TYR A 153 30.47 14.29 -6.37
CA TYR A 153 31.85 13.86 -6.26
C TYR A 153 32.77 15.01 -5.85
N GLU A 154 32.73 16.15 -6.55
CA GLU A 154 33.58 17.31 -6.22
C GLU A 154 33.25 17.86 -4.84
N LYS A 155 31.96 17.90 -4.46
CA LYS A 155 31.57 18.25 -3.09
C LYS A 155 32.17 17.28 -2.06
N ALA A 156 32.04 15.99 -2.28
CA ALA A 156 32.59 14.97 -1.38
C ALA A 156 34.12 15.04 -1.27
N LYS A 157 34.79 15.36 -2.37
CA LYS A 157 36.24 15.58 -2.43
C LYS A 157 36.65 16.81 -1.61
N ASN A 158 35.93 17.92 -1.73
CA ASN A 158 36.16 19.12 -0.92
C ASN A 158 35.91 18.87 0.58
N ASP A 159 34.93 18.03 0.89
CA ASP A 159 34.60 17.61 2.26
C ASP A 159 35.56 16.52 2.81
N GLY A 160 36.52 16.03 2.01
CA GLY A 160 37.42 14.93 2.39
C GLY A 160 36.73 13.58 2.60
N ASN A 161 35.53 13.39 2.06
CA ASN A 161 34.69 12.21 2.28
C ASN A 161 34.90 11.16 1.17
N ASN A 162 35.90 10.30 1.36
CA ASN A 162 36.25 9.23 0.42
C ASN A 162 35.11 8.23 0.13
N GLU A 163 34.24 7.96 1.10
CA GLU A 163 33.11 7.04 0.90
C GLU A 163 32.06 7.61 -0.06
N LYS A 164 31.71 8.89 0.12
CA LYS A 164 30.80 9.60 -0.79
C LYS A 164 31.41 9.76 -2.18
N MET A 165 32.71 10.01 -2.28
CA MET A 165 33.38 10.06 -3.59
C MET A 165 33.18 8.74 -4.37
N LYS A 166 33.35 7.59 -3.70
CA LYS A 166 33.10 6.26 -4.31
C LYS A 166 31.64 6.03 -4.68
N ALA A 167 30.70 6.65 -3.97
CA ALA A 167 29.26 6.52 -4.23
C ALA A 167 28.81 7.21 -5.54
N PHE A 168 29.55 8.23 -5.98
CA PHE A 168 29.21 9.06 -7.15
C PHE A 168 30.25 8.98 -8.28
N SER A 169 31.09 7.95 -8.28
CA SER A 169 32.08 7.71 -9.33
C SER A 169 32.02 6.28 -9.84
N VAL A 170 32.54 6.08 -11.05
CA VAL A 170 32.68 4.76 -11.65
C VAL A 170 33.91 4.07 -11.07
N GLU A 171 33.79 2.78 -10.75
CA GLU A 171 34.80 2.04 -10.00
C GLU A 171 36.05 1.73 -10.84
N SER A 172 35.92 1.58 -12.17
CA SER A 172 37.05 1.38 -13.09
C SER A 172 36.66 1.65 -14.55
N ALA A 173 37.66 1.73 -15.44
CA ALA A 173 37.42 1.89 -16.88
C ALA A 173 36.61 0.72 -17.48
N ASN A 174 36.91 -0.52 -17.09
CA ASN A 174 36.16 -1.70 -17.56
C ASN A 174 34.70 -1.66 -17.10
N VAL A 175 34.46 -1.17 -15.90
CA VAL A 175 33.10 -1.00 -15.34
C VAL A 175 32.33 0.10 -16.08
N LYS A 176 33.00 1.19 -16.46
CA LYS A 176 32.41 2.23 -17.31
C LYS A 176 31.89 1.66 -18.63
N VAL A 177 32.66 0.76 -19.26
CA VAL A 177 32.25 0.07 -20.50
C VAL A 177 31.02 -0.80 -20.25
N ARG A 178 30.98 -1.57 -19.14
CA ARG A 178 29.80 -2.38 -18.76
C ARG A 178 28.55 -1.54 -18.54
N LEU A 179 28.67 -0.41 -17.84
CA LEU A 179 27.54 0.49 -17.62
C LEU A 179 27.04 1.12 -18.92
N GLN A 180 27.94 1.46 -19.85
CA GLN A 180 27.57 1.93 -21.19
C GLN A 180 26.86 0.84 -22.00
N ASP A 181 27.33 -0.41 -21.93
CA ASP A 181 26.67 -1.56 -22.55
C ASP A 181 25.26 -1.80 -21.96
N LEU A 182 25.10 -1.72 -20.64
CA LEU A 182 23.78 -1.81 -19.99
C LEU A 182 22.83 -0.72 -20.49
N LYS A 183 23.28 0.54 -20.53
CA LYS A 183 22.50 1.67 -21.06
C LYS A 183 22.10 1.43 -22.52
N LYS A 184 22.99 0.88 -23.34
CA LYS A 184 22.73 0.53 -24.74
C LYS A 184 21.62 -0.52 -24.85
N ARG A 185 21.76 -1.67 -24.18
CA ARG A 185 20.74 -2.75 -24.19
C ARG A 185 19.36 -2.31 -23.70
N VAL A 186 19.31 -1.45 -22.67
CA VAL A 186 18.06 -0.86 -22.20
C VAL A 186 17.46 0.08 -23.26
N THR A 187 18.29 0.89 -23.92
CA THR A 187 17.81 1.82 -24.97
C THR A 187 17.26 1.06 -26.18
N GLU A 188 17.91 -0.04 -26.58
CA GLU A 188 17.48 -0.91 -27.69
C GLU A 188 16.13 -1.59 -27.44
N THR A 189 15.67 -1.64 -26.19
CA THR A 189 14.40 -2.27 -25.80
C THR A 189 13.37 -1.25 -25.30
N ARG A 190 13.53 0.04 -25.66
CA ARG A 190 12.69 1.15 -25.19
C ARG A 190 11.21 0.95 -25.49
N ASP A 191 10.88 0.45 -26.66
CA ASP A 191 9.51 0.16 -27.11
C ASP A 191 8.80 -0.90 -26.24
N LYS A 192 9.57 -1.69 -25.49
CA LYS A 192 9.07 -2.77 -24.61
C LYS A 192 9.04 -2.39 -23.13
N THR A 193 9.22 -1.11 -22.81
CA THR A 193 9.14 -0.58 -21.44
C THR A 193 7.90 0.28 -21.25
N ILE A 194 7.48 0.47 -20.00
CA ILE A 194 6.42 1.44 -19.67
C ILE A 194 6.96 2.87 -19.59
N GLY A 195 8.27 3.05 -19.44
CA GLY A 195 8.95 4.35 -19.51
C GLY A 195 10.46 4.24 -19.33
N ILE A 196 11.23 5.04 -20.09
CA ILE A 196 12.68 5.17 -19.91
C ILE A 196 13.09 6.63 -19.84
N HIS A 197 13.83 6.98 -18.79
CA HIS A 197 14.52 8.27 -18.66
C HIS A 197 16.04 8.06 -18.70
N MET A 198 16.72 8.51 -19.75
CA MET A 198 18.17 8.21 -19.92
C MET A 198 19.11 9.18 -19.21
N SER A 199 18.62 10.35 -18.80
CA SER A 199 19.48 11.40 -18.21
C SER A 199 18.68 12.37 -17.34
N TYR A 200 18.11 11.90 -16.22
CA TYR A 200 17.40 12.81 -15.31
C TYR A 200 18.40 13.65 -14.52
N LYS A 201 18.13 14.95 -14.38
CA LYS A 201 19.07 15.92 -13.77
C LYS A 201 19.07 15.86 -12.26
N THR A 202 17.92 15.55 -11.66
CA THR A 202 17.79 15.47 -10.19
C THR A 202 17.06 14.20 -9.75
N PRO A 203 17.34 13.69 -8.54
CA PRO A 203 16.60 12.55 -7.99
C PRO A 203 15.08 12.73 -8.00
N LEU A 204 14.59 13.95 -7.78
CA LEU A 204 13.16 14.26 -7.83
C LEU A 204 12.58 14.04 -9.23
N GLU A 205 13.23 14.57 -10.27
CA GLU A 205 12.80 14.39 -11.67
C GLU A 205 12.73 12.91 -12.05
N GLY A 206 13.74 12.12 -11.69
CA GLY A 206 13.75 10.67 -11.95
C GLY A 206 12.60 9.95 -11.25
N VAL A 207 12.29 10.33 -10.02
CA VAL A 207 11.19 9.75 -9.22
C VAL A 207 9.81 10.19 -9.72
N GLU A 208 9.65 11.44 -10.15
CA GLU A 208 8.40 11.95 -10.74
C GLU A 208 8.10 11.27 -12.08
N PHE A 209 9.11 11.08 -12.92
CA PHE A 209 8.99 10.30 -14.16
C PHE A 209 8.58 8.85 -13.87
N MET A 210 9.22 8.22 -12.89
CA MET A 210 8.89 6.86 -12.47
C MET A 210 7.45 6.76 -11.95
N SER A 211 7.05 7.66 -11.04
CA SER A 211 5.72 7.65 -10.45
C SER A 211 4.63 7.89 -11.49
N SER A 212 4.83 8.81 -12.43
CA SER A 212 3.87 9.08 -13.50
C SER A 212 3.77 7.90 -14.48
N SER A 213 4.89 7.27 -14.82
CA SER A 213 4.93 6.07 -15.67
C SER A 213 4.17 4.89 -15.05
N ILE A 214 4.37 4.64 -13.75
CA ILE A 214 3.62 3.60 -13.02
C ILE A 214 2.12 3.90 -13.02
N LEU A 215 1.72 5.11 -12.60
CA LEU A 215 0.30 5.46 -12.47
C LEU A 215 -0.41 5.40 -13.81
N ARG A 216 0.23 5.88 -14.89
CA ARG A 216 -0.30 5.78 -16.25
C ARG A 216 -0.48 4.32 -16.65
N TYR A 217 0.55 3.49 -16.49
CA TYR A 217 0.48 2.07 -16.82
C TYR A 217 -0.63 1.35 -16.03
N LEU A 218 -0.73 1.58 -14.72
CA LEU A 218 -1.79 1.02 -13.90
C LEU A 218 -3.18 1.51 -14.35
N SER A 219 -3.35 2.79 -14.67
CA SER A 219 -4.63 3.31 -15.16
C SER A 219 -5.09 2.69 -16.48
N GLU A 220 -4.15 2.36 -17.37
CA GLU A 220 -4.44 1.76 -18.68
C GLU A 220 -4.73 0.26 -18.58
N ASN A 221 -4.18 -0.44 -17.57
CA ASN A 221 -4.14 -1.91 -17.55
C ASN A 221 -4.85 -2.55 -16.34
N VAL A 222 -5.15 -1.79 -15.29
CA VAL A 222 -5.72 -2.29 -14.02
C VAL A 222 -7.13 -1.78 -13.75
N CYS A 223 -7.51 -0.62 -14.27
CA CYS A 223 -8.83 -0.04 -14.04
C CYS A 223 -9.95 -1.02 -14.44
N LYS A 224 -10.81 -1.37 -13.47
CA LYS A 224 -12.12 -1.93 -13.78
C LYS A 224 -12.89 -0.84 -14.54
N GLU A 225 -13.64 -1.19 -15.57
CA GLU A 225 -14.48 -0.23 -16.30
C GLU A 225 -15.56 0.33 -15.35
N HIS A 226 -15.21 1.40 -14.63
CA HIS A 226 -16.11 2.13 -13.73
C HIS A 226 -17.06 3.08 -14.49
N THR A 227 -16.94 3.14 -15.81
CA THR A 227 -17.63 4.09 -16.70
C THR A 227 -19.16 3.94 -16.73
N LYS A 228 -19.71 2.90 -16.08
CA LYS A 228 -21.17 2.68 -15.96
C LYS A 228 -21.73 2.91 -14.55
N LEU A 229 -20.92 3.21 -13.55
CA LEU A 229 -21.37 3.35 -12.16
C LEU A 229 -21.80 4.80 -11.86
N SER A 230 -22.89 4.97 -11.13
CA SER A 230 -23.26 6.25 -10.53
C SER A 230 -22.20 6.71 -9.50
N PRO A 231 -22.12 8.01 -9.17
CA PRO A 231 -21.18 8.51 -8.17
C PRO A 231 -21.26 7.78 -6.81
N ARG A 232 -22.47 7.36 -6.42
CA ARG A 232 -22.71 6.56 -5.22
C ARG A 232 -22.14 5.15 -5.36
N GLU A 233 -22.47 4.42 -6.42
CA GLU A 233 -21.98 3.04 -6.64
C GLU A 233 -20.46 3.00 -6.76
N LEU A 234 -19.88 4.02 -7.39
CA LEU A 234 -18.44 4.21 -7.42
C LEU A 234 -17.87 4.40 -6.00
N SER A 235 -18.51 5.24 -5.18
CA SER A 235 -18.16 5.43 -3.77
C SER A 235 -18.21 4.12 -2.97
N LEU A 236 -19.26 3.31 -3.15
CA LEU A 236 -19.40 2.00 -2.51
C LEU A 236 -18.28 1.04 -2.94
N CYS A 237 -18.06 0.96 -4.26
CA CYS A 237 -17.02 0.12 -4.83
C CYS A 237 -15.64 0.46 -4.24
N HIS A 238 -15.34 1.74 -3.99
CA HIS A 238 -14.06 2.09 -3.38
C HIS A 238 -13.92 1.54 -1.95
N HIS A 239 -14.95 1.67 -1.12
CA HIS A 239 -14.92 1.14 0.25
C HIS A 239 -14.79 -0.40 0.26
N ASP A 240 -15.48 -1.09 -0.64
CA ASP A 240 -15.38 -2.54 -0.81
C ASP A 240 -14.00 -2.98 -1.30
N ASN A 241 -13.47 -2.27 -2.27
CA ASN A 241 -12.13 -2.48 -2.80
C ASN A 241 -11.06 -2.26 -1.73
N TYR A 242 -11.16 -1.18 -0.94
CA TYR A 242 -10.25 -0.91 0.17
C TYR A 242 -10.31 -2.03 1.23
N ALA A 243 -11.51 -2.46 1.65
CA ALA A 243 -11.68 -3.56 2.58
C ALA A 243 -11.08 -4.87 2.03
N THR A 244 -11.34 -5.16 0.76
CA THR A 244 -10.80 -6.35 0.08
C THR A 244 -9.27 -6.33 0.09
N ALA A 245 -8.65 -5.21 -0.30
CA ALA A 245 -7.20 -5.06 -0.30
C ALA A 245 -6.60 -5.23 1.10
N LYS A 246 -7.24 -4.70 2.15
CA LYS A 246 -6.75 -4.83 3.54
C LYS A 246 -6.93 -6.23 4.13
N SER A 247 -7.95 -6.98 3.70
CA SER A 247 -8.19 -8.35 4.20
C SER A 247 -7.31 -9.41 3.54
N LYS A 248 -6.80 -9.17 2.32
CA LYS A 248 -6.00 -10.17 1.56
C LYS A 248 -4.70 -10.58 2.25
N SER A 249 -4.00 -9.65 2.92
CA SER A 249 -2.75 -9.93 3.64
C SER A 249 -2.95 -10.06 5.16
N PHE A 250 -4.17 -10.35 5.61
CA PHE A 250 -4.46 -10.48 7.03
C PHE A 250 -3.97 -11.82 7.57
N PHE A 251 -3.20 -11.78 8.66
CA PHE A 251 -2.68 -12.97 9.33
C PHE A 251 -2.89 -12.86 10.84
N GLY A 252 -3.33 -13.95 11.47
CA GLY A 252 -3.45 -14.06 12.93
C GLY A 252 -4.63 -13.27 13.55
N ARG A 253 -4.43 -12.74 14.77
CA ARG A 253 -5.38 -11.93 15.56
C ARG A 253 -6.78 -12.55 15.75
N LYS A 254 -6.85 -13.89 15.84
CA LYS A 254 -8.10 -14.64 16.03
C LYS A 254 -8.80 -14.28 17.35
N ASP A 255 -8.04 -13.94 18.37
CA ASP A 255 -8.50 -13.45 19.67
C ASP A 255 -9.27 -12.14 19.55
N ILE A 256 -8.73 -11.16 18.81
CA ILE A 256 -9.38 -9.86 18.57
C ILE A 256 -10.65 -10.06 17.74
N LEU A 257 -10.59 -10.86 16.67
CA LEU A 257 -11.76 -11.19 15.86
C LEU A 257 -12.86 -11.84 16.71
N LYS A 258 -12.52 -12.83 17.53
CA LYS A 258 -13.47 -13.49 18.44
C LYS A 258 -14.09 -12.52 19.43
N ARG A 259 -13.31 -11.56 19.97
CA ARG A 259 -13.82 -10.52 20.86
C ARG A 259 -14.81 -9.59 20.15
N LEU A 260 -14.53 -9.18 18.92
CA LEU A 260 -15.45 -8.39 18.09
C LEU A 260 -16.76 -9.13 17.81
N PHE A 261 -16.71 -10.43 17.55
CA PHE A 261 -17.92 -11.25 17.36
C PHE A 261 -18.77 -11.40 18.62
N ASN A 262 -18.15 -11.48 19.79
CA ASN A 262 -18.84 -11.79 21.03
C ASN A 262 -19.34 -10.55 21.78
N THR A 263 -18.75 -9.39 21.53
CA THR A 263 -19.15 -8.15 22.23
C THR A 263 -20.45 -7.60 21.67
N LYS A 264 -21.32 -7.14 22.56
CA LYS A 264 -22.54 -6.36 22.23
C LYS A 264 -22.34 -4.86 22.42
N LYS A 265 -21.15 -4.45 22.89
CA LYS A 265 -20.82 -3.03 23.07
C LYS A 265 -20.34 -2.44 21.75
N ASN A 266 -20.47 -1.12 21.65
CA ASN A 266 -19.72 -0.38 20.66
C ASN A 266 -18.22 -0.46 21.01
N VAL A 267 -17.38 -0.53 19.99
CA VAL A 267 -15.94 -0.80 20.15
C VAL A 267 -15.12 0.29 19.47
N VAL A 268 -14.00 0.66 20.08
CA VAL A 268 -12.93 1.40 19.43
C VAL A 268 -11.65 0.55 19.42
N LEU A 269 -11.14 0.27 18.22
CA LEU A 269 -9.84 -0.36 18.01
C LEU A 269 -8.75 0.71 18.02
N THR A 270 -7.80 0.58 18.95
CA THR A 270 -6.67 1.51 19.11
C THR A 270 -5.36 0.78 18.85
N GLY A 271 -4.36 1.49 18.33
CA GLY A 271 -3.04 0.90 18.06
C GLY A 271 -2.15 1.84 17.27
N GLU A 272 -0.86 1.53 17.18
CA GLU A 272 0.09 2.31 16.38
C GLU A 272 -0.22 2.25 14.87
N ALA A 273 0.35 3.17 14.09
CA ALA A 273 0.22 3.13 12.63
C ALA A 273 0.84 1.81 12.11
N GLY A 274 0.13 1.12 11.21
CA GLY A 274 0.61 -0.14 10.63
C GLY A 274 0.40 -1.40 11.47
N CYS A 275 -0.15 -1.33 12.70
CA CYS A 275 -0.39 -2.54 13.52
C CYS A 275 -1.53 -3.45 13.02
N GLY A 276 -2.24 -3.06 11.94
CA GLY A 276 -3.23 -3.90 11.28
C GLY A 276 -4.70 -3.62 11.60
N LYS A 277 -5.06 -2.51 12.28
CA LYS A 277 -6.45 -2.14 12.62
C LYS A 277 -7.42 -2.25 11.43
N SER A 278 -7.12 -1.59 10.31
CA SER A 278 -7.94 -1.62 9.09
C SER A 278 -8.08 -3.03 8.51
N ALA A 279 -7.03 -3.86 8.62
CA ALA A 279 -7.05 -5.25 8.16
C ALA A 279 -7.93 -6.14 9.07
N ILE A 280 -7.89 -5.92 10.40
CA ILE A 280 -8.80 -6.59 11.36
C ILE A 280 -10.25 -6.23 11.03
N ILE A 281 -10.56 -4.94 10.90
CA ILE A 281 -11.91 -4.45 10.59
C ILE A 281 -12.40 -5.02 9.25
N ALA A 282 -11.58 -4.95 8.21
CA ALA A 282 -11.95 -5.45 6.89
C ALA A 282 -12.18 -6.97 6.88
N THR A 283 -11.36 -7.72 7.62
CA THR A 283 -11.53 -9.18 7.76
C THR A 283 -12.80 -9.51 8.55
N TRP A 284 -13.04 -8.81 9.67
CA TRP A 284 -14.25 -8.98 10.46
C TRP A 284 -15.51 -8.66 9.66
N ARG A 285 -15.52 -7.54 8.92
CA ARG A 285 -16.59 -7.17 8.00
C ARG A 285 -16.91 -8.31 7.02
N LYS A 286 -15.89 -8.86 6.35
CA LYS A 286 -16.05 -9.96 5.40
C LYS A 286 -16.65 -11.21 6.05
N MET A 287 -16.33 -11.47 7.32
CA MET A 287 -16.91 -12.59 8.05
C MET A 287 -18.40 -12.36 8.42
N LEU A 288 -18.85 -11.11 8.56
CA LEU A 288 -20.26 -10.76 8.78
C LEU A 288 -21.12 -10.94 7.51
N GLU A 289 -20.51 -10.91 6.33
CA GLU A 289 -21.17 -11.11 5.03
C GLU A 289 -21.49 -12.59 4.75
N ILE A 290 -21.09 -13.52 5.62
CA ILE A 290 -21.40 -14.95 5.49
C ILE A 290 -22.91 -15.14 5.71
N PRO A 291 -23.64 -15.78 4.76
CA PRO A 291 -25.10 -15.91 4.80
C PRO A 291 -25.66 -16.49 6.10
N SER A 292 -24.93 -17.30 6.86
CA SER A 292 -25.42 -17.82 8.16
C SER A 292 -25.67 -16.75 9.24
N ILE A 293 -25.28 -15.48 9.04
CA ILE A 293 -25.48 -14.33 9.96
C ILE A 293 -26.64 -13.42 9.46
N LEU A 294 -27.60 -14.02 8.74
CA LEU A 294 -28.54 -13.50 7.71
C LEU A 294 -29.47 -12.32 8.06
N ASN A 295 -29.28 -11.56 9.15
CA ASN A 295 -30.12 -10.41 9.45
C ASN A 295 -29.38 -9.17 9.95
N THR A 296 -28.27 -8.82 9.28
CA THR A 296 -27.44 -7.66 9.67
C THR A 296 -27.29 -6.68 8.50
N ILE A 297 -27.64 -5.41 8.72
CA ILE A 297 -27.28 -4.29 7.85
C ILE A 297 -25.85 -3.87 8.18
N ILE A 298 -24.95 -3.87 7.20
CA ILE A 298 -23.53 -3.51 7.41
C ILE A 298 -23.22 -2.26 6.60
N ILE A 299 -22.77 -1.20 7.28
CA ILE A 299 -22.35 0.05 6.66
C ILE A 299 -20.92 0.30 7.05
N SER A 300 -20.00 0.17 6.09
CA SER A 300 -18.59 0.49 6.32
C SER A 300 -18.17 1.78 5.62
N HIS A 301 -17.42 2.59 6.34
CA HIS A 301 -16.76 3.78 5.85
C HIS A 301 -15.27 3.74 6.23
N PHE A 302 -14.42 3.72 5.21
CA PHE A 302 -12.96 3.76 5.35
C PHE A 302 -12.46 5.13 4.93
N VAL A 303 -12.00 5.95 5.90
CA VAL A 303 -11.61 7.35 5.64
C VAL A 303 -10.41 7.44 4.70
N GLU A 304 -9.51 6.45 4.70
CA GLU A 304 -8.34 6.41 3.80
C GLU A 304 -8.68 6.14 2.32
N CYS A 305 -9.95 5.91 1.99
CA CYS A 305 -10.38 5.50 0.66
C CYS A 305 -10.59 6.68 -0.31
N LYS A 306 -10.79 7.89 0.20
CA LYS A 306 -10.96 9.14 -0.57
C LYS A 306 -10.24 10.28 0.15
N ASP A 307 -10.05 11.41 -0.52
CA ASP A 307 -9.50 12.63 0.08
C ASP A 307 -10.27 13.03 1.35
N LYS A 308 -9.61 13.77 2.24
CA LYS A 308 -10.08 14.14 3.59
C LYS A 308 -11.58 14.49 3.64
N MET A 309 -12.41 13.59 4.16
CA MET A 309 -13.83 13.82 4.42
C MET A 309 -14.05 14.40 5.83
N SER A 310 -14.97 15.36 5.96
CA SER A 310 -15.40 15.86 7.27
C SER A 310 -16.44 14.92 7.90
N ALA A 311 -16.66 15.05 9.20
CA ALA A 311 -17.70 14.30 9.93
C ALA A 311 -19.08 14.40 9.25
N TYR A 312 -19.42 15.57 8.71
CA TYR A 312 -20.66 15.79 7.94
C TYR A 312 -20.81 14.81 6.78
N HIS A 313 -19.82 14.71 5.88
CA HIS A 313 -19.93 13.88 4.68
C HIS A 313 -19.92 12.38 5.02
N ILE A 314 -19.26 12.00 6.12
CA ILE A 314 -19.30 10.63 6.62
C ILE A 314 -20.73 10.29 7.07
N LEU A 315 -21.35 11.17 7.86
CA LEU A 315 -22.70 10.97 8.38
C LEU A 315 -23.76 10.99 7.26
N GLU A 316 -23.67 11.93 6.32
CA GLU A 316 -24.51 11.99 5.12
C GLU A 316 -24.48 10.67 4.35
N ARG A 317 -23.29 10.11 4.12
CA ARG A 317 -23.15 8.81 3.47
C ARG A 317 -23.73 7.68 4.31
N VAL A 318 -23.45 7.64 5.62
CA VAL A 318 -23.99 6.61 6.52
C VAL A 318 -25.53 6.62 6.47
N ASN A 319 -26.14 7.80 6.48
CA ASN A 319 -27.59 7.95 6.36
C ASN A 319 -28.12 7.43 5.02
N LEU A 320 -27.48 7.81 3.91
CA LEU A 320 -27.87 7.35 2.59
C LEU A 320 -27.80 5.83 2.46
N GLU A 321 -26.72 5.22 2.92
CA GLU A 321 -26.54 3.78 2.85
C GLU A 321 -27.50 3.03 3.79
N LEU A 322 -27.76 3.57 5.00
CA LEU A 322 -28.76 3.00 5.91
C LEU A 322 -30.17 3.06 5.32
N LEU A 323 -30.55 4.21 4.78
CA LEU A 323 -31.86 4.40 4.13
C LEU A 323 -32.08 3.35 3.04
N LEU A 324 -31.12 3.20 2.13
CA LEU A 324 -31.25 2.30 0.98
C LEU A 324 -31.24 0.84 1.42
N ALA A 325 -30.41 0.48 2.41
CA ALA A 325 -30.44 -0.86 3.00
C ALA A 325 -31.80 -1.18 3.64
N MET A 326 -32.36 -0.25 4.42
CA MET A 326 -33.69 -0.42 5.03
C MET A 326 -34.80 -0.50 3.97
N GLN A 327 -34.76 0.32 2.92
CA GLN A 327 -35.73 0.24 1.81
C GLN A 327 -35.65 -1.12 1.10
N SER A 328 -34.45 -1.65 0.86
CA SER A 328 -34.26 -2.98 0.26
C SER A 328 -34.84 -4.11 1.13
N LYS A 329 -34.94 -3.88 2.44
CA LYS A 329 -35.57 -4.79 3.42
C LYS A 329 -37.05 -4.46 3.69
N GLY A 330 -37.67 -3.60 2.87
CA GLY A 330 -39.10 -3.31 2.94
C GLY A 330 -39.51 -2.46 4.15
N TYR A 331 -38.63 -1.58 4.65
CA TYR A 331 -39.05 -0.52 5.58
C TYR A 331 -39.74 0.61 4.82
N ASP A 332 -40.87 1.08 5.37
CA ASP A 332 -41.51 2.30 4.87
C ASP A 332 -40.77 3.54 5.42
N ILE A 333 -39.87 4.05 4.59
CA ILE A 333 -39.16 5.29 4.83
C ILE A 333 -39.56 6.23 3.70
N GLY A 334 -40.54 7.09 4.00
CA GLY A 334 -41.22 7.95 3.03
C GLY A 334 -40.27 8.64 2.04
N LYS A 335 -40.72 8.75 0.79
CA LYS A 335 -40.00 9.43 -0.30
C LYS A 335 -39.73 10.88 0.11
N GLY A 336 -38.49 11.21 0.49
CA GLY A 336 -38.09 12.54 0.99
C GLY A 336 -37.51 12.59 2.41
N PHE A 337 -37.24 11.42 3.02
CA PHE A 337 -36.68 11.36 4.37
C PHE A 337 -35.27 11.97 4.50
N ILE A 338 -34.39 11.74 3.53
CA ILE A 338 -33.15 12.52 3.41
C ILE A 338 -33.57 13.84 2.78
N ARG A 339 -33.82 14.82 3.63
CA ARG A 339 -33.80 16.22 3.18
C ARG A 339 -32.34 16.51 2.85
N ASN A 340 -32.06 17.51 2.01
CA ASN A 340 -30.71 18.08 1.96
C ASN A 340 -30.46 18.71 3.34
N GLY A 341 -30.12 17.90 4.35
CA GLY A 341 -29.77 18.33 5.68
C GLY A 341 -28.70 19.39 5.53
N SER A 342 -28.94 20.58 6.06
CA SER A 342 -28.03 21.70 5.83
C SER A 342 -26.77 21.61 6.69
N ASN A 343 -26.80 20.75 7.71
CA ASN A 343 -25.81 20.68 8.76
C ASN A 343 -25.73 19.26 9.39
N LEU A 344 -24.75 19.09 10.27
CA LEU A 344 -24.46 17.81 10.93
C LEU A 344 -25.57 17.34 11.89
N GLU A 345 -26.29 18.26 12.53
CA GLU A 345 -27.35 17.92 13.49
C GLU A 345 -28.58 17.35 12.78
N ASP A 346 -28.95 17.90 11.63
CA ASP A 346 -30.06 17.41 10.81
C ASP A 346 -29.80 15.94 10.42
N HIS A 347 -28.61 15.65 9.91
CA HIS A 347 -28.22 14.28 9.58
C HIS A 347 -28.14 13.38 10.82
N MET A 348 -27.75 13.89 11.98
CA MET A 348 -27.78 13.08 13.20
C MET A 348 -29.22 12.71 13.56
N ARG A 349 -30.17 13.65 13.49
CA ARG A 349 -31.60 13.37 13.74
C ARG A 349 -32.18 12.35 12.76
N GLU A 350 -31.80 12.43 11.48
CA GLU A 350 -32.16 11.42 10.47
C GLU A 350 -31.63 10.03 10.84
N LEU A 351 -30.35 9.93 11.24
CA LEU A 351 -29.75 8.68 11.69
C LEU A 351 -30.52 8.10 12.88
N LEU A 352 -30.78 8.93 13.91
CA LEU A 352 -31.53 8.54 15.10
C LEU A 352 -32.91 7.97 14.75
N SER A 353 -33.64 8.64 13.85
CA SER A 353 -34.99 8.23 13.46
C SER A 353 -34.98 6.92 12.66
N MET A 354 -34.00 6.69 11.80
CA MET A 354 -33.83 5.40 11.12
C MET A 354 -33.47 4.27 12.10
N LEU A 355 -32.55 4.53 13.01
CA LEU A 355 -32.13 3.56 14.03
C LEU A 355 -33.26 3.21 15.01
N ASP A 356 -34.17 4.15 15.30
CA ASP A 356 -35.35 3.88 16.12
C ASP A 356 -36.31 2.90 15.43
N LYS A 357 -36.52 3.05 14.12
CA LYS A 357 -37.33 2.09 13.33
C LYS A 357 -36.75 0.68 13.32
N LEU A 358 -35.43 0.52 13.40
CA LEU A 358 -34.79 -0.81 13.50
C LEU A 358 -35.22 -1.56 14.77
N LYS A 359 -35.56 -0.87 15.86
CA LYS A 359 -36.01 -1.52 17.11
C LYS A 359 -37.28 -2.35 16.93
N THR A 360 -38.09 -2.04 15.91
CA THR A 360 -39.36 -2.71 15.64
C THR A 360 -39.20 -4.06 14.94
N ARG A 361 -37.98 -4.40 14.50
CA ARG A 361 -37.66 -5.69 13.85
C ARG A 361 -36.45 -6.34 14.51
N ASP A 362 -36.26 -7.63 14.29
CA ASP A 362 -35.13 -8.40 14.80
C ASP A 362 -33.85 -8.25 13.94
N GLU A 363 -33.68 -7.08 13.31
CA GLU A 363 -32.54 -6.78 12.44
C GLU A 363 -31.41 -6.12 13.22
N ASN A 364 -30.18 -6.60 13.02
CA ASN A 364 -28.99 -5.96 13.54
C ASN A 364 -28.46 -4.92 12.54
N CYS A 365 -27.80 -3.89 13.04
CA CYS A 365 -27.10 -2.90 12.25
C CYS A 365 -25.67 -2.74 12.78
N VAL A 366 -24.71 -2.76 11.87
CA VAL A 366 -23.29 -2.58 12.16
C VAL A 366 -22.78 -1.38 11.38
N ILE A 367 -22.30 -0.36 12.09
CA ILE A 367 -21.67 0.82 11.49
C ILE A 367 -20.17 0.76 11.77
N ILE A 368 -19.37 0.78 10.72
CA ILE A 368 -17.91 0.71 10.79
C ILE A 368 -17.31 2.02 10.28
N ILE A 369 -16.47 2.68 11.07
CA ILE A 369 -15.71 3.86 10.65
C ILE A 369 -14.22 3.64 10.97
N ASP A 370 -13.42 3.44 9.93
CA ASP A 370 -11.97 3.24 10.03
C ASP A 370 -11.20 4.53 9.71
N GLY A 371 -10.28 4.91 10.59
CA GLY A 371 -9.41 6.07 10.43
C GLY A 371 -9.97 7.37 11.02
N LEU A 372 -10.57 7.33 12.21
CA LEU A 372 -11.12 8.52 12.88
C LEU A 372 -10.13 9.69 12.98
N ASN A 373 -8.86 9.39 13.25
CA ASN A 373 -7.77 10.36 13.34
C ASN A 373 -7.52 11.13 12.02
N ARG A 374 -8.12 10.73 10.90
CA ARG A 374 -7.98 11.35 9.58
C ARG A 374 -9.19 12.18 9.16
N ILE A 375 -10.25 12.21 9.96
CA ILE A 375 -11.43 13.04 9.68
C ILE A 375 -11.02 14.53 9.69
N ALA A 376 -11.41 15.26 8.66
CA ALA A 376 -11.06 16.68 8.53
C ALA A 376 -11.74 17.53 9.61
N LYS A 377 -10.96 18.22 10.44
CA LYS A 377 -11.42 19.32 11.30
C LYS A 377 -11.42 20.60 10.45
N LYS A 378 -12.55 20.95 9.83
CA LYS A 378 -12.67 22.17 8.99
C LYS A 378 -12.70 23.46 9.82
N GLU A 379 -13.07 23.37 11.10
CA GLU A 379 -13.14 24.49 12.06
C GLU A 379 -12.53 24.07 13.41
N GLN A 380 -12.06 25.03 14.22
CA GLN A 380 -11.53 24.76 15.57
C GLN A 380 -12.55 24.10 16.52
N THR A 381 -13.85 24.28 16.25
CA THR A 381 -14.97 23.75 17.03
C THR A 381 -15.55 22.43 16.49
N ALA A 382 -15.07 21.97 15.32
CA ALA A 382 -15.61 20.78 14.67
C ALA A 382 -15.21 19.51 15.42
N LYS A 383 -16.19 18.88 16.08
CA LYS A 383 -16.00 17.62 16.80
C LYS A 383 -15.88 16.45 15.82
N THR A 384 -14.73 15.75 15.84
CA THR A 384 -14.49 14.52 15.06
C THR A 384 -15.61 13.49 15.29
N LEU A 385 -16.03 13.33 16.55
CA LEU A 385 -17.09 12.40 16.96
C LEU A 385 -18.51 12.95 16.75
N GLY A 386 -18.68 14.08 16.06
CA GLY A 386 -20.00 14.63 15.73
C GLY A 386 -20.77 13.77 14.72
N CYS A 387 -20.08 12.91 13.96
CA CYS A 387 -20.70 11.89 13.12
C CYS A 387 -21.09 10.62 13.89
N ILE A 388 -20.76 10.53 15.18
CA ILE A 388 -20.96 9.32 15.99
C ILE A 388 -22.14 9.54 16.93
N PRO A 389 -23.19 8.70 16.86
CA PRO A 389 -24.31 8.77 17.79
C PRO A 389 -23.86 8.52 19.25
N ASN A 390 -24.45 9.26 20.19
CA ASN A 390 -24.16 9.14 21.63
C ASN A 390 -25.28 8.41 22.39
N PHE A 391 -25.53 7.15 22.04
CA PHE A 391 -26.46 6.25 22.74
C PHE A 391 -26.12 4.80 22.38
N GLN A 392 -26.69 3.86 23.13
CA GLN A 392 -26.59 2.44 22.85
C GLN A 392 -27.97 1.90 22.45
N LEU A 393 -28.03 1.13 21.36
CA LEU A 393 -29.21 0.34 21.01
C LEU A 393 -28.83 -1.13 21.02
N LYS A 394 -29.78 -1.97 21.47
CA LYS A 394 -29.59 -3.42 21.55
C LYS A 394 -29.17 -4.06 20.21
N ASN A 395 -29.68 -3.52 19.10
CA ASN A 395 -29.47 -4.05 17.75
C ASN A 395 -28.48 -3.20 16.92
N LEU A 396 -27.73 -2.28 17.55
CA LEU A 396 -26.72 -1.46 16.87
C LEU A 396 -25.35 -1.73 17.46
N GLN A 397 -24.39 -2.06 16.61
CA GLN A 397 -22.98 -2.14 16.98
C GLN A 397 -22.17 -1.16 16.14
N ILE A 398 -21.43 -0.28 16.81
CA ILE A 398 -20.54 0.69 16.16
C ILE A 398 -19.10 0.27 16.41
N ILE A 399 -18.35 0.07 15.33
CA ILE A 399 -16.93 -0.27 15.38
C ILE A 399 -16.13 0.88 14.79
N LEU A 400 -15.24 1.43 15.60
CA LEU A 400 -14.37 2.54 15.24
C LEU A 400 -12.91 2.10 15.25
N ALA A 401 -12.06 2.73 14.45
CA ALA A 401 -10.61 2.59 14.57
C ALA A 401 -9.89 3.93 14.54
N THR A 402 -8.91 4.07 15.42
CA THR A 402 -8.04 5.25 15.50
C THR A 402 -6.63 4.89 15.96
N LEU A 403 -5.70 5.84 15.89
CA LEU A 403 -4.34 5.69 16.42
C LEU A 403 -4.35 5.74 17.94
N SER A 404 -3.46 4.99 18.60
CA SER A 404 -3.28 5.09 20.07
C SER A 404 -2.91 6.50 20.55
N SER A 405 -2.37 7.33 19.66
CA SER A 405 -2.04 8.74 19.93
C SER A 405 -3.26 9.67 19.92
N ASP A 406 -4.43 9.20 19.48
CA ASP A 406 -5.66 10.00 19.41
C ASP A 406 -6.42 9.98 20.76
N THR A 407 -5.72 10.40 21.83
CA THR A 407 -6.17 10.23 23.22
C THR A 407 -7.48 10.94 23.51
N GLU A 408 -7.67 12.16 22.98
CA GLU A 408 -8.88 12.97 23.15
C GLU A 408 -10.14 12.20 22.70
N ASN A 409 -10.15 11.67 21.47
CA ASN A 409 -11.29 10.92 20.95
C ASN A 409 -11.47 9.58 21.68
N ILE A 410 -10.38 8.92 22.08
CA ILE A 410 -10.44 7.65 22.83
C ILE A 410 -11.10 7.85 24.20
N GLU A 411 -10.72 8.90 24.92
CA GLU A 411 -11.30 9.24 26.22
C GLU A 411 -12.78 9.59 26.10
N GLU A 412 -13.14 10.40 25.10
CA GLU A 412 -14.55 10.71 24.84
C GLU A 412 -15.37 9.45 24.52
N LEU A 413 -14.87 8.55 23.67
CA LEU A 413 -15.55 7.29 23.35
C LEU A 413 -15.72 6.39 24.58
N LYS A 414 -14.72 6.34 25.48
CA LYS A 414 -14.84 5.61 26.75
C LYS A 414 -15.94 6.21 27.64
N MET A 415 -16.02 7.54 27.73
CA MET A 415 -17.12 8.21 28.45
C MET A 415 -18.49 7.91 27.84
N ARG A 416 -18.56 7.73 26.51
CA ARG A 416 -19.76 7.27 25.79
C ARG A 416 -20.03 5.75 25.90
N GLY A 417 -19.24 5.03 26.71
CA GLY A 417 -19.42 3.61 27.00
C GLY A 417 -18.85 2.64 25.94
N TYR A 418 -17.95 3.11 25.07
CA TYR A 418 -17.27 2.24 24.11
C TYR A 418 -16.23 1.37 24.80
N GLU A 419 -16.14 0.12 24.36
CA GLU A 419 -15.08 -0.81 24.75
C GLU A 419 -13.82 -0.53 23.92
N GLU A 420 -12.71 -0.21 24.59
CA GLU A 420 -11.40 -0.11 23.91
C GLU A 420 -10.79 -1.50 23.73
N ILE A 421 -10.46 -1.84 22.47
CA ILE A 421 -9.66 -3.02 22.14
C ILE A 421 -8.32 -2.55 21.57
N LYS A 422 -7.25 -2.76 22.34
CA LYS A 422 -5.89 -2.43 21.92
C LYS A 422 -5.35 -3.48 20.94
N VAL A 423 -4.84 -3.01 19.81
CA VAL A 423 -4.18 -3.82 18.78
C VAL A 423 -2.67 -3.63 18.94
N PRO A 424 -1.96 -4.62 19.53
CA PRO A 424 -0.53 -4.51 19.72
C PRO A 424 0.22 -4.56 18.36
N PRO A 425 1.50 -4.15 18.31
CA PRO A 425 2.37 -4.46 17.20
C PRO A 425 2.43 -5.97 16.94
N LEU A 426 2.78 -6.37 15.72
CA LEU A 426 3.05 -7.78 15.42
C LEU A 426 4.35 -8.20 16.12
N ASP A 427 4.37 -9.37 16.74
CA ASP A 427 5.60 -9.99 17.22
C ASP A 427 6.49 -10.43 16.05
N GLU A 428 7.78 -10.64 16.30
CA GLU A 428 8.76 -10.99 15.26
C GLU A 428 8.39 -12.26 14.50
N VAL A 429 7.79 -13.26 15.15
CA VAL A 429 7.35 -14.50 14.51
C VAL A 429 6.18 -14.24 13.56
N SER A 430 5.23 -13.40 13.96
CA SER A 430 4.09 -12.99 13.14
C SER A 430 4.52 -12.08 12.00
N LYS A 431 5.51 -11.21 12.19
CA LYS A 431 6.14 -10.44 11.11
C LYS A 431 6.82 -11.37 10.10
N LEU A 432 7.60 -12.34 10.59
CA LEU A 432 8.28 -13.34 9.76
C LEU A 432 7.27 -14.18 8.99
N ASN A 433 6.19 -14.64 9.63
CA ASN A 433 5.11 -15.38 8.98
C ASN A 433 4.33 -14.52 7.99
N MET A 434 4.11 -13.23 8.28
CA MET A 434 3.52 -12.31 7.30
C MET A 434 4.46 -12.15 6.09
N CYS A 435 5.78 -12.12 6.29
CA CYS A 435 6.77 -12.18 5.21
C CYS A 435 6.80 -13.54 4.50
N LEU A 436 6.59 -14.67 5.18
CA LEU A 436 6.67 -16.03 4.62
C LEU A 436 5.38 -16.48 3.91
N VAL A 437 4.20 -16.05 4.36
CA VAL A 437 2.94 -16.18 3.62
C VAL A 437 3.00 -15.35 2.32
N CYS A 438 3.91 -14.38 2.27
CA CYS A 438 4.26 -13.66 1.04
C CYS A 438 5.36 -14.34 0.21
N VAL A 439 5.93 -15.46 0.69
CA VAL A 439 7.00 -16.24 0.06
C VAL A 439 6.51 -17.61 -0.45
N ASN A 440 5.32 -18.08 -0.07
CA ASN A 440 4.71 -19.30 -0.63
C ASN A 440 3.68 -19.01 -1.71
#